data_AF-A0A3E1NQF3-F1
#
_entry.id   AF-A0A3E1NQF3-F1
#
_cell.length_a   1.000
_cell.length_b   1.000
_cell.length_c   1.000
_cell.angle_alpha   90.00
_cell.angle_beta   90.00
_cell.angle_gamma   90.00
#
_symmetry.space_group_name_H-M   'P 1'
#
loop_
_entity.id
_entity.type
_entity.pdbx_description
1 polymer ?
#
loop_
_entity_poly.entity_id
_entity_poly.type
_entity_poly.pdbx_seq_one_letter_code
_entity_poly.pdbx_strand_id
1 'polypeptide(L)'
;MALPLTFAEVKAQVLLLSRPLGTCAAFHQAVNAGDYPALIAAAMAVSTVDINPLLWLLKSGGVTDALISDVDQTALNAAGIYATGSVSLLNPAGDITIIGTAAVTVTLTGVNAVNIWVGRNASLVLEVNDTAFAEIKTFDNSSISITVNDTGTLCFTAKDHTTTIITINDTSNSTVEVRNYTGLTLNANGTSFAKVTGFQNAAMAINTTGTPTIIQTAYQGANFSIPTT
;
A
#
# COMPACT_ATOMS: atom_id res chain seq x y z
N MET A 1 5.66 -1.03 -20.61
CA MET A 1 5.01 0.13 -19.95
C MET A 1 3.94 0.64 -20.88
N ALA A 2 2.68 0.71 -20.43
CA ALA A 2 1.66 1.43 -21.17
C ALA A 2 2.04 2.93 -21.20
N LEU A 3 1.75 3.62 -22.30
CA LEU A 3 1.96 5.06 -22.37
C LEU A 3 1.04 5.77 -21.37
N PRO A 4 1.48 6.86 -20.72
CA PRO A 4 0.61 7.66 -19.87
C PRO A 4 -0.64 8.09 -20.65
N LEU A 5 -1.80 8.02 -20.02
CA LEU A 5 -3.05 8.46 -20.63
C LEU A 5 -2.99 9.95 -20.94
N THR A 6 -3.51 10.35 -22.10
CA THR A 6 -3.68 11.76 -22.45
C THR A 6 -4.69 12.42 -21.51
N PHE A 7 -4.65 13.75 -21.41
CA PHE A 7 -5.57 14.50 -20.56
C PHE A 7 -7.04 14.18 -20.89
N ALA A 8 -7.37 14.06 -22.17
CA ALA A 8 -8.71 13.72 -22.63
C ALA A 8 -9.15 12.32 -22.16
N GLU A 9 -8.24 11.34 -22.15
CA GLU A 9 -8.52 9.98 -21.71
C GLU A 9 -8.68 9.90 -20.19
N VAL A 10 -7.81 10.56 -19.42
CA VAL A 10 -7.94 10.64 -17.95
C VAL A 10 -9.26 11.32 -17.61
N LYS A 11 -9.60 12.43 -18.28
CA LYS A 11 -10.86 13.16 -18.08
C LYS A 11 -12.07 12.29 -18.39
N ALA A 12 -12.05 11.53 -19.48
CA ALA A 12 -13.12 10.60 -19.83
C ALA A 12 -13.31 9.52 -18.75
N GLN A 13 -12.22 8.97 -18.20
CA GLN A 13 -12.28 7.98 -17.14
C GLN A 13 -12.81 8.54 -15.82
N VAL A 14 -12.35 9.73 -15.40
CA VAL A 14 -12.91 10.43 -14.22
C VAL A 14 -14.41 10.64 -14.40
N LEU A 15 -14.85 11.13 -15.57
CA LEU A 15 -16.28 11.36 -15.84
C LEU A 15 -17.10 10.07 -15.83
N LEU A 16 -16.55 8.98 -16.39
CA LEU A 16 -17.20 7.67 -16.39
C LEU A 16 -17.38 7.12 -14.97
N LEU A 17 -16.36 7.26 -14.11
CA LEU A 17 -16.40 6.84 -12.71
C LEU A 17 -17.24 7.77 -11.83
N SER A 18 -17.38 9.05 -12.20
CA SER A 18 -18.18 10.04 -11.47
C SER A 18 -19.68 9.94 -11.76
N ARG A 19 -20.07 9.48 -12.96
CA ARG A 19 -21.48 9.32 -13.38
C ARG A 19 -22.35 8.51 -12.40
N PRO A 20 -21.96 7.33 -11.92
CA PRO A 20 -22.79 6.53 -11.00
C PRO A 20 -22.90 7.14 -9.60
N LEU A 21 -22.04 8.09 -9.22
CA LEU A 21 -21.96 8.65 -7.87
C LEU A 21 -22.94 9.82 -7.62
N GLY A 22 -23.63 10.30 -8.67
CA GLY A 22 -24.76 11.22 -8.53
C GLY A 22 -24.46 12.63 -8.01
N THR A 23 -23.20 12.98 -7.75
CA THR A 23 -22.83 14.31 -7.25
C THR A 23 -22.67 15.30 -8.40
N CYS A 24 -23.71 16.10 -8.66
CA CYS A 24 -23.68 17.13 -9.72
C CYS A 24 -22.49 18.09 -9.60
N ALA A 25 -22.05 18.42 -8.38
CA ALA A 25 -20.95 19.34 -8.16
C ALA A 25 -19.60 18.78 -8.64
N ALA A 26 -19.28 17.53 -8.29
CA ALA A 26 -17.99 16.93 -8.59
C ALA A 26 -17.91 16.50 -10.07
N PHE A 27 -19.02 16.04 -10.64
CA PHE A 27 -19.14 15.85 -12.09
C PHE A 27 -18.94 17.16 -12.86
N HIS A 28 -19.55 18.26 -12.42
CA HIS A 28 -19.39 19.57 -13.06
C HIS A 28 -17.95 20.09 -12.95
N GLN A 29 -17.29 19.89 -11.81
CA GLN A 29 -15.86 20.20 -11.64
C GLN A 29 -14.99 19.39 -12.61
N ALA A 30 -15.23 18.09 -12.75
CA ALA A 30 -14.50 17.24 -13.70
C ALA A 30 -14.75 17.65 -15.17
N VAL A 31 -15.98 18.05 -15.53
CA VAL A 31 -16.30 18.57 -16.88
C VAL A 31 -15.55 19.88 -17.16
N ASN A 32 -15.44 20.76 -16.17
CA ASN A 32 -14.81 22.07 -16.31
C ASN A 32 -13.29 22.08 -16.11
N ALA A 33 -12.70 20.97 -15.66
CA ALA A 33 -11.25 20.87 -15.51
C ALA A 33 -10.54 21.12 -16.85
N GLY A 34 -9.67 22.13 -16.88
CA GLY A 34 -8.86 22.50 -18.05
C GLY A 34 -7.43 21.96 -18.01
N ASP A 35 -7.00 21.46 -16.84
CA ASP A 35 -5.67 20.93 -16.58
C ASP A 35 -5.73 19.74 -15.61
N TYR A 36 -4.59 19.04 -15.46
CA TYR A 36 -4.49 17.88 -14.58
C TYR A 36 -4.72 18.19 -13.09
N PRO A 37 -4.18 19.27 -12.51
CA PRO A 37 -4.46 19.61 -11.11
C PRO A 37 -5.95 19.79 -10.82
N ALA A 38 -6.69 20.51 -11.67
CA ALA A 38 -8.14 20.69 -11.50
C ALA A 38 -8.89 19.37 -11.67
N LEU A 39 -8.45 18.50 -12.58
CA LEU A 39 -9.06 17.19 -12.79
C LEU A 39 -8.80 16.24 -11.61
N ILE A 40 -7.61 16.26 -11.03
CA ILE A 40 -7.25 15.49 -9.84
C ILE A 40 -8.05 15.99 -8.63
N ALA A 41 -8.15 17.31 -8.45
CA ALA A 41 -8.99 17.90 -7.41
C ALA A 41 -10.46 17.47 -7.53
N ALA A 42 -11.00 17.46 -8.75
CA ALA A 42 -12.34 16.93 -9.01
C ALA A 42 -12.44 15.44 -8.67
N ALA A 43 -11.44 14.62 -9.07
CA ALA A 43 -11.42 13.19 -8.77
C ALA A 43 -11.35 12.89 -7.26
N MET A 44 -10.65 13.72 -6.47
CA MET A 44 -10.64 13.62 -5.00
C MET A 44 -12.01 13.94 -4.40
N ALA A 45 -12.70 14.96 -4.92
CA ALA A 45 -14.02 15.37 -4.45
C ALA A 45 -15.13 14.33 -4.72
N VAL A 46 -14.88 13.39 -5.63
CA VAL A 46 -15.79 12.30 -6.00
C VAL A 46 -15.63 11.07 -5.08
N SER A 47 -14.62 11.04 -4.20
CA SER A 47 -14.31 9.85 -3.40
C SER A 47 -15.43 9.47 -2.43
N THR A 48 -16.07 8.32 -2.65
CA THR A 48 -16.94 7.65 -1.68
C THR A 48 -16.22 6.45 -1.07
N VAL A 49 -16.85 5.79 -0.08
CA VAL A 49 -16.32 4.56 0.54
C VAL A 49 -16.06 3.46 -0.49
N ASP A 50 -16.80 3.44 -1.60
CA ASP A 50 -16.74 2.37 -2.61
C ASP A 50 -15.99 2.77 -3.90
N ILE A 51 -15.86 4.06 -4.22
CA ILE A 51 -15.26 4.52 -5.47
C ILE A 51 -14.41 5.77 -5.22
N ASN A 52 -13.09 5.62 -5.36
CA ASN A 52 -12.14 6.73 -5.45
C ASN A 52 -11.49 6.75 -6.85
N PRO A 53 -11.95 7.63 -7.77
CA PRO A 53 -11.46 7.67 -9.14
C PRO A 53 -9.97 7.97 -9.25
N LEU A 54 -9.44 8.82 -8.35
CA LEU A 54 -8.03 9.12 -8.31
C LEU A 54 -7.21 7.89 -7.92
N LEU A 55 -7.62 7.17 -6.87
CA LEU A 55 -6.95 5.95 -6.45
C LEU A 55 -6.96 4.88 -7.54
N TRP A 56 -8.08 4.77 -8.28
CA TRP A 56 -8.15 3.86 -9.43
C TRP A 56 -7.20 4.29 -10.55
N LEU A 57 -7.14 5.58 -10.88
CA LEU A 57 -6.22 6.13 -11.89
C LEU A 57 -4.75 5.97 -11.51
N LEU A 58 -4.43 6.09 -10.22
CA LEU A 58 -3.09 5.86 -9.68
C LEU A 58 -2.69 4.39 -9.81
N LYS A 59 -3.59 3.49 -9.39
CA LYS A 59 -3.39 2.03 -9.46
C LYS A 59 -3.34 1.50 -10.89
N SER A 60 -4.06 2.13 -11.83
CA SER A 60 -4.06 1.74 -13.25
C SER A 60 -2.91 2.33 -14.06
N GLY A 61 -2.14 3.25 -13.48
CA GLY A 61 -1.07 3.98 -14.18
C GLY A 61 -1.58 5.09 -15.10
N GLY A 62 -2.87 5.46 -14.99
CA GLY A 62 -3.47 6.58 -15.72
C GLY A 62 -2.97 7.95 -15.26
N VAL A 63 -2.50 8.06 -14.01
CA VAL A 63 -1.87 9.28 -13.45
C VAL A 63 -0.44 8.96 -12.97
N THR A 64 0.52 9.76 -13.43
CA THR A 64 1.96 9.63 -13.12
C THR A 64 2.35 10.47 -11.92
N ASP A 65 3.52 10.18 -11.32
CA ASP A 65 4.02 10.94 -10.16
C ASP A 65 4.23 12.42 -10.48
N ALA A 66 4.66 12.73 -11.71
CA ALA A 66 4.84 14.11 -12.18
C ALA A 66 3.51 14.89 -12.22
N LEU A 67 2.39 14.22 -12.46
CA LEU A 67 1.07 14.89 -12.45
C LEU A 67 0.55 15.12 -11.03
N ILE A 68 1.00 14.32 -10.07
CA ILE A 68 0.59 14.42 -8.66
C ILE A 68 1.42 15.47 -7.94
N SER A 69 2.69 15.67 -8.32
CA SER A 69 3.55 16.69 -7.72
C SER A 69 3.03 18.12 -7.90
N ASP A 70 2.15 18.33 -8.89
CA ASP A 70 1.52 19.64 -9.14
C ASP A 70 0.26 19.87 -8.29
N VAL A 71 -0.18 18.86 -7.52
CA VAL A 71 -1.33 18.96 -6.62
C VAL A 71 -0.87 19.32 -5.22
N ASP A 72 -1.63 20.20 -4.56
CA ASP A 72 -1.34 20.60 -3.19
C ASP A 72 -1.29 19.39 -2.24
N GLN A 73 -0.15 19.24 -1.54
CA GLN A 73 0.10 18.10 -0.65
C GLN A 73 -0.87 18.09 0.55
N THR A 74 -1.37 19.25 0.97
CA THR A 74 -2.35 19.32 2.08
C THR A 74 -3.67 18.68 1.67
N ALA A 75 -4.15 18.97 0.45
CA ALA A 75 -5.33 18.34 -0.12
C ALA A 75 -5.14 16.83 -0.33
N LEU A 76 -3.97 16.40 -0.81
CA LEU A 76 -3.64 14.97 -0.96
C LEU A 76 -3.65 14.24 0.38
N ASN A 77 -3.01 14.81 1.42
CA ASN A 77 -2.96 14.23 2.75
C ASN A 77 -4.36 14.06 3.36
N ALA A 78 -5.24 15.05 3.17
CA ALA A 78 -6.63 14.98 3.62
C ALA A 78 -7.42 13.85 2.92
N ALA A 79 -7.01 13.46 1.71
CA ALA A 79 -7.58 12.34 0.96
C ALA A 79 -6.87 10.98 1.24
N GLY A 80 -5.92 10.94 2.18
CA GLY A 80 -5.16 9.72 2.50
C GLY A 80 -4.05 9.39 1.50
N ILE A 81 -3.65 10.35 0.65
CA ILE A 81 -2.62 10.18 -0.39
C ILE A 81 -1.36 10.95 0.02
N TYR A 82 -0.24 10.25 0.13
CA TYR A 82 1.05 10.81 0.54
C TYR A 82 2.04 10.65 -0.61
N ALA A 83 2.45 11.76 -1.21
CA ALA A 83 3.33 11.75 -2.40
C ALA A 83 4.74 12.27 -2.12
N THR A 84 4.89 13.12 -1.11
CA THR A 84 6.16 13.69 -0.69
C THR A 84 6.23 13.87 0.83
N GLY A 85 7.45 14.00 1.36
CA GLY A 85 7.69 14.31 2.76
C GLY A 85 7.52 13.11 3.70
N SER A 86 7.44 13.40 5.00
CA SER A 86 7.29 12.39 6.05
C SER A 86 6.09 12.66 6.94
N VAL A 87 5.31 11.63 7.22
CA VAL A 87 4.08 11.74 8.02
C VAL A 87 3.98 10.58 9.01
N SER A 88 3.48 10.87 10.21
CA SER A 88 3.15 9.86 11.23
C SER A 88 1.64 9.85 11.50
N LEU A 89 1.03 8.67 11.45
CA LEU A 89 -0.41 8.47 11.60
C LEU A 89 -0.68 7.49 12.73
N LEU A 90 -1.62 7.83 13.60
CA LEU A 90 -2.12 6.96 14.66
C LEU A 90 -3.57 6.61 14.36
N ASN A 91 -3.88 5.32 14.22
CA ASN A 91 -5.23 4.81 13.95
C ASN A 91 -5.97 5.57 12.82
N PRO A 92 -5.40 5.64 11.60
CA PRO A 92 -6.07 6.24 10.46
C PRO A 92 -7.44 5.58 10.20
N ALA A 93 -8.47 6.39 9.97
CA ALA A 93 -9.85 5.92 9.79
C ALA A 93 -10.19 5.46 8.37
N GLY A 94 -9.24 5.53 7.43
CA GLY A 94 -9.46 5.20 6.02
C GLY A 94 -8.19 4.70 5.34
N ASP A 95 -8.35 4.31 4.08
CA ASP A 95 -7.27 3.77 3.26
C ASP A 95 -6.13 4.78 3.08
N ILE A 96 -4.90 4.25 3.07
CA ILE A 96 -3.68 5.04 2.86
C ILE A 96 -3.07 4.66 1.53
N THR A 97 -2.65 5.66 0.77
CA THR A 97 -1.91 5.50 -0.48
C THR A 97 -0.61 6.27 -0.39
N ILE A 98 0.52 5.58 -0.52
CA ILE A 98 1.86 6.16 -0.41
C ILE A 98 2.57 6.00 -1.74
N ILE A 99 3.05 7.11 -2.30
CA ILE A 99 3.66 7.19 -3.62
C ILE A 99 4.86 8.12 -3.66
N GLY A 100 5.60 8.03 -4.76
CA GLY A 100 6.72 8.93 -5.02
C GLY A 100 7.80 8.77 -3.97
N THR A 101 8.12 9.86 -3.28
CA THR A 101 9.21 9.88 -2.27
C THR A 101 8.70 10.01 -0.84
N ALA A 102 7.40 9.78 -0.63
CA ALA A 102 6.82 9.85 0.70
C ALA A 102 7.32 8.73 1.62
N ALA A 103 7.55 9.08 2.88
CA ALA A 103 7.84 8.16 3.96
C ALA A 103 6.77 8.28 5.05
N VAL A 104 5.96 7.23 5.22
CA VAL A 104 4.85 7.26 6.18
C VAL A 104 5.12 6.25 7.29
N THR A 105 4.90 6.70 8.53
CA THR A 105 4.86 5.84 9.72
C THR A 105 3.42 5.70 10.16
N VAL A 106 2.94 4.47 10.34
CA VAL A 106 1.59 4.17 10.81
C VAL A 106 1.68 3.34 12.08
N THR A 107 0.91 3.71 13.10
CA THR A 107 0.71 2.90 14.30
C THR A 107 -0.77 2.57 14.42
N LEU A 108 -1.09 1.28 14.49
CA LEU A 108 -2.42 0.77 14.74
C LEU A 108 -2.47 0.11 16.12
N THR A 109 -3.50 0.45 16.89
CA THR A 109 -3.78 -0.12 18.22
C THR A 109 -5.25 -0.46 18.36
N GLY A 110 -5.61 -1.23 19.38
CA GLY A 110 -6.99 -1.64 19.66
C GLY A 110 -7.59 -2.52 18.56
N VAL A 111 -8.74 -2.12 18.01
CA VAL A 111 -9.51 -2.87 16.99
C VAL A 111 -9.47 -2.21 15.61
N ASN A 112 -8.52 -1.31 15.38
CA ASN A 112 -8.47 -0.54 14.14
C ASN A 112 -7.98 -1.39 12.97
N ALA A 113 -8.51 -1.09 11.79
CA ALA A 113 -8.16 -1.76 10.54
C ALA A 113 -7.81 -0.73 9.48
N VAL A 114 -6.78 -1.00 8.68
CA VAL A 114 -6.38 -0.11 7.58
C VAL A 114 -5.95 -0.90 6.35
N ASN A 115 -6.28 -0.38 5.18
CA ASN A 115 -5.69 -0.83 3.92
C ASN A 115 -4.63 0.18 3.48
N ILE A 116 -3.44 -0.32 3.15
CA ILE A 116 -2.32 0.52 2.70
C ILE A 116 -1.87 0.06 1.33
N TRP A 117 -1.81 1.00 0.39
CA TRP A 117 -1.16 0.80 -0.89
C TRP A 117 0.13 1.60 -0.92
N VAL A 118 1.24 0.94 -1.28
CA VAL A 118 2.55 1.57 -1.39
C VAL A 118 3.10 1.33 -2.79
N GLY A 119 3.62 2.36 -3.42
CA GLY A 119 4.21 2.21 -4.75
C GLY A 119 5.24 3.27 -5.08
N ARG A 120 6.01 3.01 -6.14
CA ARG A 120 6.82 4.01 -6.84
C ARG A 120 7.89 4.68 -5.97
N ASN A 121 8.77 3.89 -5.36
CA ASN A 121 9.88 4.32 -4.48
C ASN A 121 9.46 4.92 -3.12
N ALA A 122 8.22 4.69 -2.70
CA ALA A 122 7.74 5.10 -1.39
C ALA A 122 8.28 4.22 -0.26
N SER A 123 8.18 4.72 0.97
CA SER A 123 8.56 3.99 2.18
C SER A 123 7.44 3.95 3.22
N LEU A 124 7.28 2.78 3.86
CA LEU A 124 6.33 2.55 4.94
C LEU A 124 7.03 1.94 6.15
N VAL A 125 6.77 2.53 7.32
CA VAL A 125 7.00 1.90 8.62
C VAL A 125 5.63 1.67 9.26
N LEU A 126 5.30 0.43 9.62
CA LEU A 126 4.03 0.10 10.24
C LEU A 126 4.25 -0.66 11.55
N GLU A 127 3.48 -0.29 12.57
CA GLU A 127 3.32 -1.04 13.80
C GLU A 127 1.85 -1.42 13.98
N VAL A 128 1.58 -2.73 14.14
CA VAL A 128 0.25 -3.28 14.37
C VAL A 128 0.24 -3.93 15.76
N ASN A 129 -0.50 -3.33 16.69
CA ASN A 129 -0.59 -3.77 18.08
C ASN A 129 -2.00 -4.26 18.44
N ASP A 130 -2.13 -4.90 19.60
CA ASP A 130 -3.40 -5.41 20.14
C ASP A 130 -4.14 -6.34 19.16
N THR A 131 -5.39 -6.05 18.83
CA THR A 131 -6.25 -6.79 17.89
C THR A 131 -6.37 -6.10 16.54
N ALA A 132 -5.47 -5.15 16.23
CA ALA A 132 -5.54 -4.37 15.01
C ALA A 132 -5.21 -5.20 13.77
N PHE A 133 -5.66 -4.72 12.62
CA PHE A 133 -5.50 -5.38 11.33
C PHE A 133 -4.91 -4.44 10.28
N ALA A 134 -3.99 -4.94 9.47
CA ALA A 134 -3.50 -4.24 8.30
C ALA A 134 -3.51 -5.13 7.05
N GLU A 135 -4.11 -4.64 5.97
CA GLU A 135 -3.87 -5.18 4.62
C GLU A 135 -2.95 -4.23 3.86
N ILE A 136 -1.88 -4.76 3.29
CA ILE A 136 -0.85 -3.96 2.63
C ILE A 136 -0.53 -4.57 1.27
N LYS A 137 -0.53 -3.71 0.25
CA LYS A 137 -0.12 -4.06 -1.11
C LYS A 137 0.97 -3.10 -1.56
N THR A 138 2.13 -3.63 -1.90
CA THR A 138 3.30 -2.83 -2.28
C THR A 138 3.88 -3.25 -3.63
N PHE A 139 4.32 -2.25 -4.40
CA PHE A 139 4.82 -2.40 -5.77
C PHE A 139 6.01 -1.46 -6.02
N ASP A 140 6.75 -1.71 -7.09
CA ASP A 140 7.70 -0.78 -7.72
C ASP A 140 8.74 -0.14 -6.79
N ASN A 141 9.80 -0.89 -6.47
CA ASN A 141 11.00 -0.41 -5.74
C ASN A 141 10.71 0.24 -4.37
N SER A 142 9.64 -0.16 -3.69
CA SER A 142 9.29 0.38 -2.39
C SER A 142 10.06 -0.29 -1.24
N SER A 143 10.23 0.44 -0.13
CA SER A 143 10.90 -0.06 1.08
C SER A 143 9.95 -0.13 2.26
N ILE A 144 9.75 -1.32 2.82
CA ILE A 144 8.70 -1.57 3.81
C ILE A 144 9.29 -2.20 5.07
N SER A 145 8.95 -1.67 6.24
CA SER A 145 9.26 -2.23 7.56
C SER A 145 7.97 -2.38 8.37
N ILE A 146 7.64 -3.59 8.79
CA ILE A 146 6.42 -3.87 9.55
C ILE A 146 6.77 -4.60 10.84
N THR A 147 6.16 -4.18 11.95
CA THR A 147 6.16 -4.91 13.22
C THR A 147 4.73 -5.24 13.60
N VAL A 148 4.46 -6.51 13.91
CA VAL A 148 3.16 -6.98 14.41
C VAL A 148 3.36 -7.56 15.80
N ASN A 149 2.65 -7.03 16.78
CA ASN A 149 2.73 -7.42 18.19
C ASN A 149 1.41 -8.03 18.67
N ASP A 150 1.43 -8.62 19.86
CA ASP A 150 0.26 -9.14 20.58
C ASP A 150 -0.60 -10.10 19.74
N THR A 151 -1.85 -9.73 19.45
CA THR A 151 -2.82 -10.48 18.63
C THR A 151 -3.03 -9.83 17.26
N GLY A 152 -2.12 -8.93 16.86
CA GLY A 152 -2.24 -8.16 15.63
C GLY A 152 -2.24 -9.07 14.40
N THR A 153 -2.91 -8.62 13.35
CA THR A 153 -3.03 -9.39 12.11
C THR A 153 -2.56 -8.60 10.90
N LEU A 154 -1.75 -9.25 10.06
CA LEU A 154 -1.22 -8.67 8.83
C LEU A 154 -1.54 -9.54 7.61
N CYS A 155 -2.05 -8.90 6.57
CA CYS A 155 -2.12 -9.43 5.22
C CYS A 155 -1.21 -8.59 4.31
N PHE A 156 -0.09 -9.14 3.88
CA PHE A 156 0.91 -8.40 3.10
C PHE A 156 1.11 -9.04 1.73
N THR A 157 1.10 -8.21 0.68
CA THR A 157 1.48 -8.59 -0.68
C THR A 157 2.51 -7.63 -1.24
N ALA A 158 3.64 -8.15 -1.69
CA ALA A 158 4.67 -7.36 -2.37
C ALA A 158 5.01 -7.91 -3.76
N LYS A 159 5.29 -6.99 -4.67
CA LYS A 159 5.65 -7.28 -6.05
C LYS A 159 6.70 -6.29 -6.57
N ASP A 160 7.42 -6.71 -7.60
CA ASP A 160 8.26 -5.86 -8.46
C ASP A 160 9.34 -5.07 -7.69
N HIS A 161 10.40 -5.78 -7.26
CA HIS A 161 11.61 -5.22 -6.64
C HIS A 161 11.40 -4.50 -5.31
N THR A 162 10.37 -4.88 -4.55
CA THR A 162 10.18 -4.34 -3.20
C THR A 162 11.20 -4.98 -2.23
N THR A 163 11.71 -4.19 -1.28
CA THR A 163 12.47 -4.72 -0.13
C THR A 163 11.62 -4.61 1.13
N THR A 164 11.40 -5.74 1.79
CA THR A 164 10.49 -5.83 2.95
C THR A 164 11.17 -6.49 4.14
N ILE A 165 11.02 -5.87 5.32
CA ILE A 165 11.30 -6.49 6.61
C ILE A 165 9.99 -6.59 7.39
N ILE A 166 9.67 -7.79 7.86
CA ILE A 166 8.49 -8.04 8.70
C ILE A 166 8.97 -8.71 9.98
N THR A 167 8.60 -8.15 11.13
CA THR A 167 8.77 -8.75 12.45
C THR A 167 7.41 -9.11 13.01
N ILE A 168 7.22 -10.35 13.42
CA ILE A 168 5.99 -10.83 14.05
C ILE A 168 6.31 -11.38 15.43
N ASN A 169 5.60 -10.90 16.44
CA ASN A 169 5.85 -11.22 17.84
C ASN A 169 4.63 -11.92 18.47
N ASP A 170 4.86 -12.59 19.59
CA ASP A 170 3.84 -13.13 20.50
C ASP A 170 2.79 -14.03 19.84
N THR A 171 1.52 -13.63 19.83
CA THR A 171 0.39 -14.42 19.29
C THR A 171 -0.13 -13.86 17.96
N SER A 172 0.68 -13.02 17.30
CA SER A 172 0.30 -12.35 16.08
C SER A 172 0.24 -13.30 14.89
N ASN A 173 -0.59 -12.92 13.91
CA ASN A 173 -0.85 -13.72 12.72
C ASN A 173 -0.52 -12.94 11.46
N SER A 174 0.27 -13.53 10.56
CA SER A 174 0.63 -12.88 9.31
C SER A 174 0.51 -13.81 8.11
N THR A 175 -0.09 -13.29 7.04
CA THR A 175 0.01 -13.89 5.69
C THR A 175 0.80 -12.96 4.80
N VAL A 176 1.85 -13.49 4.19
CA VAL A 176 2.83 -12.74 3.42
C VAL A 176 2.96 -13.40 2.05
N GLU A 177 2.71 -12.62 1.00
CA GLU A 177 2.94 -13.03 -0.38
C GLU A 177 3.98 -12.11 -1.02
N VAL A 178 5.00 -12.70 -1.65
CA VAL A 178 6.03 -11.94 -2.37
C VAL A 178 6.26 -12.50 -3.76
N ARG A 179 6.44 -11.59 -4.73
CA ARG A 179 6.60 -11.94 -6.15
C ARG A 179 7.65 -11.06 -6.83
N ASN A 180 8.23 -11.53 -7.94
CA ASN A 180 9.01 -10.74 -8.89
C ASN A 180 10.19 -9.97 -8.29
N TYR A 181 11.29 -10.69 -8.02
CA TYR A 181 12.54 -10.10 -7.51
C TYR A 181 12.38 -9.30 -6.20
N THR A 182 11.31 -9.59 -5.46
CA THR A 182 11.06 -8.98 -4.15
C THR A 182 11.91 -9.69 -3.10
N GLY A 183 12.55 -8.90 -2.23
CA GLY A 183 13.26 -9.37 -1.06
C GLY A 183 12.38 -9.31 0.19
N LEU A 184 12.32 -10.40 0.94
CA LEU A 184 11.64 -10.49 2.24
C LEU A 184 12.62 -10.98 3.31
N THR A 185 12.72 -10.24 4.42
CA THR A 185 13.22 -10.77 5.69
C THR A 185 12.07 -10.86 6.67
N LEU A 186 11.77 -12.07 7.14
CA LEU A 186 10.77 -12.33 8.16
C LEU A 186 11.46 -12.74 9.47
N ASN A 187 11.20 -12.01 10.54
CA ASN A 187 11.61 -12.37 11.89
C ASN A 187 10.36 -12.81 12.67
N ALA A 188 10.25 -14.10 12.96
CA ALA A 188 9.13 -14.66 13.69
C ALA A 188 9.52 -15.07 15.10
N ASN A 189 8.86 -14.48 16.09
CA ASN A 189 9.22 -14.62 17.49
C ASN A 189 8.07 -15.21 18.32
N GLY A 190 8.40 -15.80 19.48
CA GLY A 190 7.42 -16.26 20.46
C GLY A 190 6.56 -17.41 19.94
N THR A 191 5.24 -17.24 19.99
CA THR A 191 4.23 -18.21 19.52
C THR A 191 3.54 -17.77 18.24
N SER A 192 4.17 -16.89 17.46
CA SER A 192 3.55 -16.23 16.32
C SER A 192 3.29 -17.22 15.18
N PHE A 193 2.36 -16.84 14.31
CA PHE A 193 2.05 -17.60 13.11
C PHE A 193 2.37 -16.77 11.85
N ALA A 194 3.10 -17.39 10.91
CA ALA A 194 3.30 -16.82 9.58
C ALA A 194 3.03 -17.86 8.48
N LYS A 195 2.22 -17.45 7.50
CA LYS A 195 2.15 -18.11 6.19
C LYS A 195 2.89 -17.26 5.17
N VAL A 196 3.93 -17.80 4.56
CA VAL A 196 4.75 -17.11 3.56
C VAL A 196 4.67 -17.84 2.22
N THR A 197 4.27 -17.12 1.18
CA THR A 197 4.21 -17.65 -0.18
C THR A 197 5.06 -16.81 -1.12
N GLY A 198 6.06 -17.43 -1.76
CA GLY A 198 6.94 -16.77 -2.71
C GLY A 198 6.72 -17.25 -4.15
N PHE A 199 6.79 -16.33 -5.10
CA PHE A 199 6.74 -16.60 -6.54
C PHE A 199 7.86 -15.87 -7.29
N GLN A 200 8.23 -16.37 -8.48
CA GLN A 200 8.94 -15.60 -9.52
C GLN A 200 10.18 -14.87 -9.00
N ASN A 201 11.24 -15.63 -8.70
CA ASN A 201 12.54 -15.11 -8.25
C ASN A 201 12.48 -14.24 -6.98
N ALA A 202 11.44 -14.38 -6.15
CA ALA A 202 11.44 -13.78 -4.82
C ALA A 202 12.51 -14.43 -3.93
N ALA A 203 13.20 -13.60 -3.16
CA ALA A 203 14.21 -14.03 -2.20
C ALA A 203 13.67 -13.81 -0.78
N MET A 204 13.59 -14.89 0.00
CA MET A 204 13.01 -14.85 1.34
C MET A 204 14.02 -15.38 2.35
N ALA A 205 14.22 -14.65 3.45
CA ALA A 205 14.97 -15.07 4.61
C ALA A 205 14.02 -15.15 5.81
N ILE A 206 14.00 -16.28 6.51
CA ILE A 206 13.15 -16.46 7.70
C ILE A 206 14.04 -16.75 8.90
N ASN A 207 13.95 -15.89 9.90
CA ASN A 207 14.58 -16.06 11.21
C ASN A 207 13.49 -16.38 12.23
N THR A 208 13.77 -17.35 13.10
CA THR A 208 12.84 -17.74 14.15
C THR A 208 13.50 -17.66 15.52
N THR A 209 12.77 -17.17 16.52
CA THR A 209 13.17 -17.23 17.93
C THR A 209 11.99 -17.70 18.77
N GLY A 210 12.17 -18.71 19.61
CA GLY A 210 11.09 -19.34 20.36
C GLY A 210 10.39 -20.46 19.59
N THR A 211 9.06 -20.49 19.58
CA THR A 211 8.25 -21.55 18.98
C THR A 211 7.21 -21.01 17.97
N PRO A 212 7.60 -20.18 16.98
CA PRO A 212 6.67 -19.72 15.96
C PRO A 212 6.28 -20.87 15.04
N THR A 213 5.07 -20.79 14.48
CA THR A 213 4.60 -21.70 13.44
C THR A 213 4.74 -21.04 12.07
N ILE A 214 5.55 -21.63 11.20
CA ILE A 214 5.82 -21.10 9.86
C ILE A 214 5.35 -22.10 8.81
N ILE A 215 4.46 -21.64 7.92
CA ILE A 215 4.08 -22.36 6.71
C ILE A 215 4.69 -21.61 5.53
N GLN A 216 5.60 -22.27 4.81
CA GLN A 216 6.28 -21.67 3.67
C GLN A 216 5.97 -22.43 2.38
N THR A 217 5.81 -21.70 1.28
CA THR A 217 5.60 -22.27 -0.05
C THR A 217 6.29 -21.43 -1.10
N ALA A 218 7.11 -22.06 -1.96
CA ALA A 218 7.85 -21.40 -3.03
C ALA A 218 7.44 -21.95 -4.39
N TYR A 219 7.33 -21.06 -5.36
CA TYR A 219 7.04 -21.38 -6.75
C TYR A 219 7.95 -20.62 -7.71
N GLN A 220 8.20 -21.21 -8.88
CA GLN A 220 8.80 -20.53 -10.04
C GLN A 220 10.10 -19.76 -9.72
N GLY A 221 11.10 -20.43 -9.15
CA GLY A 221 12.41 -19.84 -8.87
C GLY A 221 12.48 -18.96 -7.62
N ALA A 222 11.39 -18.87 -6.83
CA ALA A 222 11.45 -18.28 -5.49
C ALA A 222 12.30 -19.16 -4.56
N ASN A 223 13.15 -18.53 -3.75
CA ASN A 223 14.07 -19.22 -2.86
C ASN A 223 13.84 -18.80 -1.40
N PHE A 224 13.90 -19.78 -0.51
CA PHE A 224 13.96 -19.57 0.93
C PHE A 224 15.38 -19.82 1.42
N SER A 225 15.84 -18.94 2.30
CA SER A 225 17.02 -19.17 3.11
C SER A 225 16.61 -19.15 4.57
N ILE A 226 17.08 -20.16 5.31
CA ILE A 226 17.02 -20.17 6.76
C ILE A 226 18.47 -19.95 7.20
N PRO A 227 18.83 -18.79 7.75
CA PRO A 227 20.19 -18.55 8.19
C PRO A 227 20.59 -19.61 9.21
N THR A 228 21.66 -20.34 8.93
CA THR A 228 22.27 -21.25 9.90
C THR A 228 22.83 -20.38 11.02
N THR A 229 22.28 -20.53 12.22
CA THR A 229 22.78 -19.89 13.44
C THR A 229 24.11 -20.49 13.87
#